data_AF-A0A660RJJ8-F1
#
_entry.id   AF-A0A660RJJ8-F1
#
_cell.length_a   1.000
_cell.length_b   1.000
_cell.length_c   1.000
_cell.angle_alpha   90.00
_cell.angle_beta   90.00
_cell.angle_gamma   90.00
#
_symmetry.space_group_name_H-M   'P 1'
#
loop_
_entity.id
_entity.type
_entity.pdbx_description
1 polymer ?
#
loop_
_entity_poly.entity_id
_entity_poly.type
_entity_poly.pdbx_seq_one_letter_code
_entity_poly.pdbx_strand_id
1 'polypeptide(L)'
;FQLILLILTLADPFASLIGYYIGRKKLENNKTLEGSLAFFVISLLITYFYIKIFSFFILLFCGILSLTEAFTRRDNLWIPLIGSLYLKFYF
;
A
#
# COMPACT_ATOMS: atom_id res chain seq x y z
N PHE A 1 -10.46 -6.79 -7.25
CA PHE A 1 -10.62 -5.35 -7.60
C PHE A 1 -11.11 -4.51 -6.42
N GLN A 2 -12.21 -4.92 -5.74
CA GLN A 2 -12.75 -4.19 -4.57
C GLN A 2 -11.73 -3.93 -3.45
N LEU A 3 -10.96 -4.95 -3.06
CA LEU A 3 -9.92 -4.83 -2.03
C LEU A 3 -8.86 -3.76 -2.37
N ILE A 4 -8.43 -3.70 -3.64
CA ILE A 4 -7.38 -2.77 -4.06
C ILE A 4 -7.90 -1.32 -4.03
N LEU A 5 -9.15 -1.10 -4.43
CA LEU A 5 -9.79 0.21 -4.30
C LEU A 5 -9.91 0.63 -2.84
N LEU A 6 -10.26 -0.29 -1.94
CA LEU A 6 -10.35 0.00 -0.51
C LEU A 6 -8.99 0.36 0.09
N ILE A 7 -7.93 -0.35 -0.33
CA ILE A 7 -6.56 -0.01 0.05
C ILE A 7 -6.19 1.38 -0.47
N LEU A 8 -6.47 1.68 -1.74
CA LEU A 8 -6.14 2.98 -2.33
C LEU A 8 -6.90 4.12 -1.64
N THR A 9 -8.19 3.96 -1.34
CA THR A 9 -8.99 5.04 -0.75
C THR A 9 -8.68 5.29 0.73
N LEU A 10 -8.20 4.28 1.46
CA LEU A 10 -7.88 4.41 2.88
C LEU A 10 -6.38 4.54 3.12
N ALA A 11 -5.56 3.61 2.62
CA ALA A 11 -4.12 3.60 2.92
C ALA A 11 -3.40 4.83 2.35
N ASP A 12 -3.80 5.36 1.19
CA ASP A 12 -3.16 6.52 0.55
C ASP A 12 -3.28 7.83 1.37
N PRO A 13 -4.48 8.27 1.81
CA PRO A 13 -4.60 9.45 2.65
C PRO A 13 -3.95 9.27 4.03
N PHE A 14 -4.00 8.08 4.62
CA PHE A 14 -3.31 7.82 5.88
C PHE A 14 -1.79 7.88 5.73
N ALA A 15 -1.23 7.32 4.65
CA ALA A 15 0.19 7.41 4.32
C ALA A 15 0.61 8.88 4.12
N SER A 16 -0.22 9.67 3.44
CA SER A 16 0.00 11.10 3.26
C SER A 16 -0.07 11.88 4.57
N LEU A 17 -1.05 11.60 5.43
CA LEU A 17 -1.18 12.22 6.75
C LEU A 17 0.02 11.90 7.64
N ILE A 18 0.38 10.62 7.75
CA ILE A 18 1.52 10.19 8.58
C ILE A 18 2.83 10.73 7.99
N GLY A 19 2.97 10.72 6.67
CA GLY A 19 4.12 11.32 6.01
C GLY A 19 4.22 12.84 6.20
N TYR A 20 3.09 13.54 6.32
CA TYR A 20 3.08 14.97 6.58
C TYR A 20 3.43 15.32 8.03
N TYR A 21 2.85 14.62 9.01
CA TYR A 21 3.05 14.93 10.43
C TYR A 21 4.31 14.29 11.03
N ILE A 22 4.63 13.06 10.63
CA ILE A 22 5.66 12.21 11.25
C ILE A 22 6.82 11.96 10.29
N GLY A 23 6.65 12.21 8.99
CA GLY A 23 7.66 11.95 7.97
C GLY A 23 8.93 12.79 8.15
N ARG A 24 9.97 12.17 8.71
CA ARG A 24 11.29 12.79 8.89
C ARG A 24 12.22 12.41 7.75
N LYS A 25 12.14 11.17 7.27
CA LYS A 25 12.97 10.67 6.18
C LYS A 25 12.23 10.79 4.85
N LYS A 26 12.55 11.86 4.12
CA LYS A 26 12.05 12.07 2.75
C LYS A 26 12.66 11.05 1.80
N LEU A 27 11.81 10.48 0.97
CA LEU A 27 12.12 9.69 -0.21
C LEU A 27 11.95 10.56 -1.46
N GLU A 28 12.15 9.97 -2.63
CA GLU A 28 11.91 10.66 -3.90
C GLU A 28 10.45 11.18 -4.00
N ASN A 29 10.25 12.26 -4.75
CA ASN A 29 8.93 12.87 -5.00
C ASN A 29 8.16 13.39 -3.76
N ASN A 30 8.86 13.85 -2.72
CA ASN A 30 8.26 14.34 -1.45
C ASN A 30 7.50 13.27 -0.65
N LYS A 31 7.67 11.99 -0.97
CA LYS A 31 7.19 10.90 -0.13
C LYS A 31 8.11 10.72 1.07
N THR A 32 7.67 9.94 2.05
CA THR A 32 8.45 9.70 3.27
C THR A 32 8.43 8.21 3.60
N LEU A 33 9.51 7.73 4.20
CA LEU A 33 9.58 6.32 4.62
C LEU A 33 8.50 5.99 5.64
N GLU A 34 8.19 6.92 6.52
CA GLU A 34 7.16 6.78 7.54
C GLU A 34 5.76 6.71 6.92
N GLY A 35 5.50 7.51 5.88
CA GLY A 35 4.27 7.43 5.09
C GLY A 35 4.12 6.06 4.41
N SER A 36 5.19 5.53 3.81
CA SER A 36 5.11 4.22 3.15
C SER A 36 4.97 3.06 4.15
N LEU A 37 5.62 3.15 5.31
CA LEU A 37 5.40 2.19 6.41
C LEU A 37 3.96 2.23 6.90
N ALA A 38 3.35 3.42 7.00
CA ALA A 38 1.93 3.54 7.32
C ALA A 38 1.04 2.91 6.24
N PHE A 39 1.36 3.13 4.97
CA PHE A 39 0.67 2.47 3.85
C PHE A 39 0.74 0.94 3.98
N PHE A 40 1.91 0.39 4.27
CA PHE A 40 2.12 -1.05 4.48
C PHE A 40 1.26 -1.58 5.63
N VAL A 41 1.28 -0.93 6.79
CA VAL A 41 0.50 -1.38 7.96
C VAL A 41 -1.00 -1.34 7.69
N ILE A 42 -1.49 -0.27 7.05
CA ILE A 42 -2.92 -0.11 6.79
C ILE A 42 -3.40 -1.05 5.68
N SER A 43 -2.64 -1.20 4.60
CA SER A 43 -2.94 -2.17 3.55
C SER A 43 -2.98 -3.61 4.08
N LEU A 44 -2.07 -3.97 4.98
CA LEU A 44 -2.07 -5.26 5.67
C LEU A 44 -3.30 -5.43 6.56
N LEU A 45 -3.65 -4.43 7.34
CA LEU A 45 -4.83 -4.46 8.22
C LEU A 45 -6.11 -4.62 7.40
N ILE A 46 -6.28 -3.83 6.33
CA ILE A 46 -7.40 -3.94 5.39
C ILE A 46 -7.46 -5.35 4.77
N THR A 47 -6.34 -5.85 4.27
CA THR A 47 -6.27 -7.17 3.62
C THR A 47 -6.59 -8.28 4.60
N TYR A 48 -6.09 -8.19 5.83
CA TYR A 48 -6.38 -9.12 6.91
C TYR A 48 -7.86 -9.13 7.28
N PHE A 49 -8.52 -7.97 7.41
CA PHE A 49 -9.97 -7.94 7.69
C PHE A 49 -10.81 -8.47 6.53
N TYR A 50 -10.36 -8.30 5.29
CA TYR A 50 -11.09 -8.75 4.11
C TYR A 50 -10.96 -10.26 3.86
N ILE A 51 -9.74 -10.80 3.92
CA ILE A 51 -9.45 -12.21 3.61
C ILE A 51 -9.49 -13.09 4.88
N LYS A 52 -9.26 -12.52 6.07
CA LYS A 52 -9.18 -13.20 7.38
C LYS A 52 -8.14 -14.32 7.46
N ILE A 53 -7.19 -14.32 6.54
CA ILE A 53 -6.06 -15.24 6.50
C ILE A 53 -4.80 -14.42 6.69
N PHE A 54 -3.86 -14.93 7.48
CA PHE A 54 -2.52 -14.39 7.56
C PHE A 54 -1.57 -15.36 6.86
N SER A 55 -0.95 -14.90 5.77
CA SER A 55 -0.03 -15.70 4.96
C SER A 55 1.14 -14.86 4.50
N PHE A 56 2.28 -15.51 4.26
CA PHE A 56 3.46 -14.87 3.69
C PHE A 56 3.16 -14.17 2.35
N PHE A 57 2.22 -14.70 1.56
CA PHE A 57 1.79 -14.06 0.30
C PHE A 57 1.09 -12.73 0.52
N ILE A 58 0.35 -12.56 1.62
CA ILE A 58 -0.31 -11.29 1.95
C ILE A 58 0.74 -10.25 2.41
N LEU A 59 1.75 -10.68 3.16
CA LEU A 59 2.89 -9.83 3.53
C LEU A 59 3.64 -9.35 2.29
N LEU A 60 3.94 -10.27 1.36
CA LEU A 60 4.57 -9.92 0.08
C LEU A 60 3.70 -8.96 -0.74
N PHE A 61 2.40 -9.23 -0.85
CA PHE A 61 1.45 -8.36 -1.55
C PHE A 61 1.48 -6.93 -1.01
N CYS A 62 1.29 -6.75 0.30
CA CYS A 62 1.28 -5.42 0.92
C CYS A 62 2.64 -4.74 0.81
N GLY A 63 3.73 -5.50 0.89
CA GLY A 63 5.09 -4.98 0.72
C GLY A 63 5.35 -4.46 -0.69
N ILE A 64 4.92 -5.20 -1.72
CA ILE A 64 5.01 -4.77 -3.11
C ILE A 64 4.17 -3.51 -3.35
N LEU A 65 2.95 -3.45 -2.80
CA LEU A 65 2.10 -2.27 -2.93
C LEU A 65 2.70 -1.04 -2.25
N SER A 66 3.25 -1.19 -1.04
CA SER A 66 3.97 -0.12 -0.34
C SER A 66 5.21 0.34 -1.09
N LEU A 67 6.01 -0.58 -1.65
CA LEU A 67 7.15 -0.20 -2.49
C LEU A 67 6.71 0.52 -3.76
N THR A 68 5.62 0.06 -4.38
CA THR A 68 5.04 0.73 -5.55
C THR A 68 4.64 2.16 -5.19
N GLU A 69 3.96 2.34 -4.05
CA GLU A 69 3.58 3.65 -3.52
C GLU A 69 4.83 4.51 -3.25
N ALA A 70 5.86 3.97 -2.60
CA ALA A 70 7.07 4.72 -2.26
C ALA A 70 7.84 5.25 -3.48
N PHE A 71 7.95 4.45 -4.54
CA PHE A 71 8.76 4.76 -5.71
C PHE A 71 7.99 5.39 -6.87
N THR A 72 6.66 5.32 -6.86
CA THR A 72 5.84 5.78 -7.98
C THR A 72 5.15 7.10 -7.63
N ARG A 73 5.02 7.98 -8.63
CA ARG A 73 4.27 9.24 -8.51
C ARG A 73 2.79 9.10 -8.89
N ARG A 74 2.43 8.05 -9.63
CA ARG A 74 1.07 7.79 -10.13
C ARG A 74 0.48 6.55 -9.46
N ASP A 75 0.37 6.62 -8.14
CA ASP A 75 -0.12 5.54 -7.27
C ASP A 75 -1.49 5.02 -7.73
N ASN A 76 -2.37 5.94 -8.15
CA ASN A 76 -3.71 5.65 -8.66
C ASN A 76 -3.77 4.75 -9.91
N LEU A 77 -2.66 4.62 -10.65
CA LEU A 77 -2.57 3.73 -11.82
C LEU A 77 -1.78 2.46 -11.50
N TRP A 78 -0.66 2.61 -10.81
CA TRP A 78 0.27 1.51 -10.57
C TRP A 78 -0.20 0.56 -9.46
N ILE A 79 -0.86 1.06 -8.41
CA ILE A 79 -1.39 0.22 -7.33
C ILE A 79 -2.49 -0.71 -7.83
N PRO A 80 -3.53 -0.24 -8.58
CA PRO A 80 -4.51 -1.14 -9.20
C PRO A 80 -3.89 -2.15 -10.18
N LEU A 81 -2.91 -1.71 -10.98
CA LEU A 81 -2.27 -2.57 -11.98
C LEU A 81 -1.46 -3.69 -11.32
N ILE A 82 -0.53 -3.34 -10.42
CA ILE A 82 0.32 -4.30 -9.73
C ILE A 82 -0.51 -5.18 -8.79
N GLY A 83 -1.46 -4.58 -8.07
CA GLY A 83 -2.34 -5.31 -7.17
C GLY A 83 -3.21 -6.33 -7.89
N SER A 84 -3.75 -5.98 -9.07
CA SER A 84 -4.58 -6.90 -9.86
C SER A 84 -3.76 -8.02 -10.50
N LEU A 85 -2.54 -7.73 -10.97
CA LEU A 85 -1.62 -8.76 -11.47
C LEU A 85 -1.24 -9.76 -10.37
N TYR A 86 -0.91 -9.27 -9.18
CA TYR A 86 -0.54 -10.14 -8.06
C TYR A 86 -1.69 -11.06 -7.65
N LEU A 87 -2.89 -10.49 -7.47
CA LEU A 87 -4.07 -11.29 -7.11
C LEU A 87 -4.40 -12.33 -8.18
N LYS A 88 -4.31 -12.00 -9.47
CA LYS A 88 -4.58 -12.95 -10.57
C LYS A 88 -3.63 -14.16 -10.59
N PHE A 89 -2.40 -13.99 -10.12
CA PHE A 89 -1.43 -15.09 -10.07
C PHE A 89 -1.59 -15.99 -8.85
N TYR A 90 -2.13 -15.46 -7.75
CA TYR A 90 -2.20 -16.15 -6.46
C TYR A 90 -3.62 -16.62 -6.06
N PHE A 91 -4.65 -16.06 -6.67
CA PHE A 91 -6.07 -16.40 -6.50
C PHE A 91 -6.72 -16.63 -7.86
#